data_AF-A0A3M6ZZM5-F1
#
_entry.id   AF-A0A3M6ZZM5-F1
#
_cell.length_a   1.000
_cell.length_b   1.000
_cell.length_c   1.000
_cell.angle_alpha   90.00
_cell.angle_beta   90.00
_cell.angle_gamma   90.00
#
_symmetry.space_group_name_H-M   'P 1'
#
loop_
_entity.id
_entity.type
_entity.pdbx_description
1 polymer ?
#
loop_
_entity_poly.entity_id
_entity_poly.type
_entity_poly.pdbx_seq_one_letter_code
_entity_poly.pdbx_strand_id
1 'polypeptide(L)'
;MPADCVASGNFEHRYHFPASDEEARTRIKLPKKLIVCCDGTWMDADNGWVKGKWGQPGHLQNPTNVTRIVRAIASEDKGHHPQIVYYQAGIGTGIGLYNQIVGGGTGLGLAENVREAYAFIASNYAEHDRLVPNDSIFLIGFSRGAYTARTLGGFICAMGVLKRHAMPHFYEIFEDWNRAGDPHYEPIFFKSYFRHHKDVKPIWPSDELAKSKKYRDVYLEEYFQMLQNLNMTQRASISCIGVWDTVGALGIPVNPVFQCLFPFLPSFVRTYRWFDTRLDSLVKNAFHALALDERRFPYYPAIWERRPGCTSNLKQVWFPSAHSNIGGSYEDAGIANITLAWMMDQLAGNTMEHPEDFRHHDWIQFDDELLDTWYDCASDWVEEHKDFSYRGWARGKIYDSNTFPQSLAGQKTRLPGRYHGTFYESGNEDPHRLLEDTNEYIHSSVRARIDMGGNSVEAGSKKVLPNGLGSTSLLTCLWHRLTGRTVSTYQPQHRKQPLHGWRLEDGHKSHEEPNWDIDMSPDASAHEVTWVFEGDGKVTKRTMPEARLGKYERYLLQKYQELADKIEFTNAGWKWTMKEEERPQKRGRTWPFADACRM
;
A
#
# COMPACT_ATOMS: atom_id res chain seq x y z
N MET A 1 -62.53 28.39 -44.41
CA MET A 1 -61.81 27.54 -45.38
C MET A 1 -60.94 28.41 -46.25
N PRO A 2 -59.70 28.01 -46.59
CA PRO A 2 -58.84 26.97 -45.99
C PRO A 2 -57.46 27.53 -45.55
N ALA A 3 -56.86 27.06 -44.45
CA ALA A 3 -56.00 25.86 -44.25
C ALA A 3 -54.50 26.25 -44.42
N ASP A 4 -53.56 25.94 -43.52
CA ASP A 4 -53.28 24.62 -42.96
C ASP A 4 -52.49 24.64 -41.63
N CYS A 5 -52.70 23.56 -40.86
CA CYS A 5 -51.81 22.96 -39.85
C CYS A 5 -51.69 23.60 -38.45
N VAL A 6 -52.73 23.42 -37.63
CA VAL A 6 -52.57 23.16 -36.19
C VAL A 6 -52.68 21.64 -36.01
N ALA A 7 -51.55 20.97 -35.82
CA ALA A 7 -51.51 19.56 -35.44
C ALA A 7 -51.15 19.45 -33.96
N SER A 8 -52.12 18.93 -33.21
CA SER A 8 -52.00 18.42 -31.84
C SER A 8 -50.87 17.41 -31.72
N GLY A 9 -49.79 17.78 -31.03
CA GLY A 9 -48.78 16.84 -30.56
C GLY A 9 -49.12 16.35 -29.16
N ASN A 10 -49.70 15.16 -29.06
CA ASN A 10 -49.76 14.40 -27.82
C ASN A 10 -48.32 14.16 -27.32
N PHE A 11 -47.93 14.83 -26.22
CA PHE A 11 -46.77 14.39 -25.44
C PHE A 11 -47.17 13.13 -24.67
N GLU A 12 -47.09 11.97 -25.33
CA GLU A 12 -46.98 10.71 -24.62
C GLU A 12 -45.65 10.72 -23.87
N HIS A 13 -45.71 10.97 -22.56
CA HIS A 13 -44.66 10.53 -21.64
C HIS A 13 -44.55 9.01 -21.77
N ARG A 14 -43.69 8.53 -22.67
CA ARG A 14 -43.18 7.16 -22.62
C ARG A 14 -42.30 7.04 -21.39
N TYR A 15 -42.94 6.82 -20.24
CA TYR A 15 -42.33 6.03 -19.20
C TYR A 15 -42.00 4.69 -19.85
N HIS A 16 -40.72 4.45 -20.13
CA HIS A 16 -40.25 3.10 -20.33
C HIS A 16 -40.52 2.36 -19.01
N PHE A 17 -41.62 1.64 -18.97
CA PHE A 17 -41.82 0.60 -17.97
C PHE A 17 -40.64 -0.35 -18.06
N PRO A 18 -40.07 -0.79 -16.93
CA PRO A 18 -38.99 -1.75 -16.97
C PRO A 18 -39.47 -3.01 -17.69
N ALA A 19 -38.54 -3.63 -18.40
CA ALA A 19 -38.63 -4.97 -18.95
C ALA A 19 -39.47 -5.88 -18.04
N SER A 20 -40.28 -6.76 -18.62
CA SER A 20 -41.13 -7.69 -17.85
C SER A 20 -40.31 -8.37 -16.74
N ASP A 21 -40.92 -8.70 -15.60
CA ASP A 21 -40.23 -9.38 -14.49
C ASP A 21 -39.45 -10.64 -14.93
N GLU A 22 -39.80 -11.21 -16.08
CA GLU A 22 -39.14 -12.35 -16.73
C GLU A 22 -37.85 -11.96 -17.48
N GLU A 23 -37.82 -10.81 -18.15
CA GLU A 23 -36.62 -10.22 -18.77
C GLU A 23 -35.63 -9.68 -17.73
N ALA A 24 -36.12 -9.17 -16.59
CA ALA A 24 -35.28 -8.79 -15.45
C ALA A 24 -34.64 -10.01 -14.76
N ARG A 25 -35.35 -11.15 -14.71
CA ARG A 25 -34.87 -12.42 -14.16
C ARG A 25 -33.86 -13.15 -15.07
N THR A 26 -33.79 -12.81 -16.35
CA THR A 26 -32.89 -13.46 -17.33
C THR A 26 -31.55 -12.75 -17.52
N ARG A 27 -31.35 -11.54 -16.95
CA ARG A 27 -30.02 -10.91 -16.94
C ARG A 27 -29.15 -11.51 -15.84
N ILE A 28 -28.27 -12.43 -16.22
CA ILE A 28 -27.19 -12.91 -15.34
C ILE A 28 -26.37 -11.69 -14.93
N LYS A 29 -26.45 -11.32 -13.65
CA LYS A 29 -25.67 -10.21 -13.11
C LYS A 29 -24.22 -10.66 -13.02
N LEU A 30 -23.33 -10.05 -13.80
CA LEU A 30 -21.90 -10.31 -13.66
C LEU A 30 -21.42 -9.82 -12.29
N PRO A 31 -20.53 -10.58 -11.62
CA PRO A 31 -19.94 -10.12 -10.38
C PRO A 31 -19.05 -8.90 -10.67
N LYS A 32 -18.93 -8.03 -9.67
CA LYS A 32 -18.16 -6.78 -9.79
C LYS A 32 -16.96 -6.78 -8.87
N LYS A 33 -16.06 -5.86 -9.12
CA LYS A 33 -14.91 -5.55 -8.26
C LYS A 33 -15.19 -4.25 -7.54
N LEU A 34 -15.24 -4.31 -6.22
CA LEU A 34 -15.35 -3.15 -5.35
C LEU A 34 -13.94 -2.78 -4.89
N ILE A 35 -13.46 -1.62 -5.33
CA ILE A 35 -12.07 -1.20 -5.11
C ILE A 35 -12.11 0.06 -4.24
N VAL A 36 -11.58 -0.06 -3.02
CA VAL A 36 -11.49 1.04 -2.06
C VAL A 36 -10.04 1.51 -2.00
N CYS A 37 -9.83 2.80 -2.23
CA CYS A 37 -8.51 3.43 -2.27
C CYS A 37 -8.44 4.56 -1.24
N CYS A 38 -7.69 4.34 -0.16
CA CYS A 38 -7.56 5.28 0.95
C CYS A 38 -6.20 6.00 0.93
N ASP A 39 -6.21 7.32 0.76
CA ASP A 39 -4.97 8.10 0.62
C ASP A 39 -4.31 8.46 1.97
N GLY A 40 -3.05 8.90 1.89
CA GLY A 40 -2.32 9.46 3.02
C GLY A 40 -2.90 10.80 3.45
N THR A 41 -2.88 11.09 4.74
CA THR A 41 -3.31 12.39 5.32
C THR A 41 -2.67 13.61 4.68
N TRP A 42 -3.48 14.68 4.54
CA TRP A 42 -3.17 15.93 3.83
C TRP A 42 -2.99 15.76 2.31
N MET A 43 -3.31 14.59 1.77
CA MET A 43 -3.31 14.34 0.34
C MET A 43 -4.74 14.35 -0.16
N ASP A 44 -4.98 15.22 -1.13
CA ASP A 44 -6.27 15.38 -1.78
C ASP A 44 -6.05 15.64 -3.26
N ALA A 45 -6.23 14.60 -4.05
CA ALA A 45 -6.10 14.67 -5.50
C ALA A 45 -7.12 15.61 -6.15
N ASP A 46 -8.25 15.84 -5.50
CA ASP A 46 -9.39 16.58 -6.05
C ASP A 46 -9.31 18.07 -5.68
N ASN A 47 -8.80 18.38 -4.47
CA ASN A 47 -8.54 19.76 -4.07
C ASN A 47 -7.24 20.32 -4.66
N GLY A 48 -6.25 19.46 -4.97
CA GLY A 48 -5.15 19.68 -5.93
C GLY A 48 -4.19 20.85 -5.70
N TRP A 49 -4.48 21.80 -4.81
CA TRP A 49 -3.76 23.06 -4.65
C TRP A 49 -3.27 23.27 -3.21
N VAL A 50 -1.96 23.29 -3.03
CA VAL A 50 -1.31 23.61 -1.78
C VAL A 50 -1.17 25.13 -1.68
N LYS A 51 -1.86 25.75 -0.71
CA LYS A 51 -1.69 27.18 -0.43
C LYS A 51 -0.24 27.47 -0.03
N GLY A 52 0.36 28.44 -0.69
CA GLY A 52 1.69 28.92 -0.35
C GLY A 52 1.74 29.51 1.05
N LYS A 53 2.92 29.42 1.69
CA LYS A 53 3.18 30.13 2.96
C LYS A 53 3.28 31.64 2.67
N TRP A 54 3.17 32.48 3.70
CA TRP A 54 3.27 33.95 3.58
C TRP A 54 4.40 34.38 2.63
N GLY A 55 4.03 35.04 1.53
CA GLY A 55 4.96 35.53 0.50
C GLY A 55 5.41 34.51 -0.56
N GLN A 56 4.91 33.28 -0.55
CA GLN A 56 5.15 32.28 -1.60
C GLN A 56 3.86 31.93 -2.35
N PRO A 57 3.93 31.72 -3.68
CA PRO A 57 2.78 31.25 -4.43
C PRO A 57 2.37 29.85 -3.98
N GLY A 58 1.09 29.52 -4.12
CA GLY A 58 0.65 28.13 -4.02
C GLY A 58 1.18 27.31 -5.19
N HIS A 59 1.13 25.99 -5.05
CA HIS A 59 1.52 25.05 -6.09
C HIS A 59 0.54 23.88 -6.13
N LEU A 60 0.53 23.17 -7.25
CA LEU A 60 -0.24 21.93 -7.37
C LEU A 60 0.37 20.85 -6.47
N GLN A 61 -0.48 20.07 -5.80
CA GLN A 61 -0.03 18.92 -5.03
C GLN A 61 0.39 17.79 -5.97
N ASN A 62 1.59 17.26 -5.79
CA ASN A 62 2.01 16.05 -6.49
C ASN A 62 1.18 14.86 -6.00
N PRO A 63 0.59 14.05 -6.91
CA PRO A 63 -0.30 12.97 -6.52
C PRO A 63 0.48 11.85 -5.81
N THR A 64 -0.21 11.16 -4.89
CA THR A 64 0.30 9.91 -4.31
C THR A 64 0.13 8.76 -5.28
N ASN A 65 0.77 7.63 -4.99
CA ASN A 65 0.55 6.40 -5.71
C ASN A 65 -0.87 5.86 -5.56
N VAL A 66 -1.59 6.19 -4.47
CA VAL A 66 -3.02 5.87 -4.34
C VAL A 66 -3.84 6.66 -5.37
N THR A 67 -3.58 7.96 -5.49
CA THR A 67 -4.21 8.81 -6.51
C THR A 67 -3.90 8.31 -7.92
N ARG A 68 -2.64 7.99 -8.19
CA ARG A 68 -2.18 7.54 -9.50
C ARG A 68 -2.81 6.19 -9.86
N ILE A 69 -2.75 5.21 -8.97
CA ILE A 69 -3.30 3.88 -9.24
C ILE A 69 -4.81 3.92 -9.46
N VAL A 70 -5.55 4.76 -8.71
CA VAL A 70 -7.00 4.96 -8.91
C VAL A 70 -7.31 5.38 -10.34
N ARG A 71 -6.52 6.31 -10.88
CA ARG A 71 -6.69 6.82 -12.24
C ARG A 71 -6.35 5.76 -13.30
N ALA A 72 -5.44 4.83 -13.01
CA ALA A 72 -5.12 3.70 -13.89
C ALA A 72 -6.15 2.56 -13.87
N ILE A 73 -7.10 2.52 -12.94
CA ILE A 73 -8.06 1.41 -12.93
C ILE A 73 -9.05 1.60 -14.08
N ALA A 74 -9.11 0.62 -15.00
CA ALA A 74 -10.07 0.62 -16.09
C ALA A 74 -11.51 0.47 -15.56
N SER A 75 -12.53 0.95 -16.28
CA SER A 75 -13.92 0.82 -15.83
C SER A 75 -14.42 -0.64 -15.79
N GLU A 76 -13.87 -1.49 -16.66
CA GLU A 76 -14.19 -2.91 -16.79
C GLU A 76 -12.91 -3.71 -17.04
N ASP A 77 -12.94 -5.00 -16.72
CA ASP A 77 -11.89 -5.93 -17.13
C ASP A 77 -12.19 -6.61 -18.47
N LYS A 78 -11.25 -7.44 -18.95
CA LYS A 78 -11.43 -8.21 -20.19
C LYS A 78 -12.54 -9.26 -20.13
N GLY A 79 -13.02 -9.62 -18.94
CA GLY A 79 -14.19 -10.46 -18.72
C GLY A 79 -15.49 -9.66 -18.58
N HIS A 80 -15.46 -8.34 -18.82
CA HIS A 80 -16.58 -7.42 -18.65
C HIS A 80 -17.11 -7.31 -17.22
N HIS A 81 -16.30 -7.64 -16.21
CA HIS A 81 -16.65 -7.38 -14.82
C HIS A 81 -16.47 -5.88 -14.52
N PRO A 82 -17.50 -5.18 -14.01
CA PRO A 82 -17.37 -3.78 -13.62
C PRO A 82 -16.37 -3.59 -12.48
N GLN A 83 -15.51 -2.57 -12.59
CA GLN A 83 -14.54 -2.18 -11.56
C GLN A 83 -14.97 -0.86 -10.92
N ILE A 84 -15.67 -0.94 -9.80
CA ILE A 84 -16.26 0.23 -9.12
C ILE A 84 -15.26 0.74 -8.09
N VAL A 85 -14.73 1.94 -8.33
CA VAL A 85 -13.71 2.56 -7.50
C VAL A 85 -14.32 3.58 -6.53
N TYR A 86 -13.92 3.49 -5.27
CA TYR A 86 -14.15 4.48 -4.24
C TYR A 86 -12.81 5.06 -3.78
N TYR A 87 -12.58 6.35 -4.05
CA TYR A 87 -11.43 7.08 -3.54
C TYR A 87 -11.80 7.86 -2.29
N GLN A 88 -10.99 7.74 -1.25
CA GLN A 88 -11.10 8.51 -0.02
C GLN A 88 -9.84 9.33 0.18
N ALA A 89 -10.01 10.65 0.19
CA ALA A 89 -8.94 11.59 0.50
C ALA A 89 -8.39 11.39 1.92
N GLY A 90 -7.15 11.82 2.12
CA GLY A 90 -6.49 11.73 3.41
C GLY A 90 -7.17 12.57 4.49
N ILE A 91 -7.10 12.11 5.74
CA ILE A 91 -7.58 12.87 6.91
C ILE A 91 -6.99 14.29 6.90
N GLY A 92 -7.82 15.33 7.10
CA GLY A 92 -7.39 16.73 7.24
C GLY A 92 -7.59 17.62 6.01
N THR A 93 -8.14 17.11 4.90
CA THR A 93 -8.26 17.85 3.63
C THR A 93 -9.55 18.67 3.48
N GLY A 94 -10.49 18.60 4.44
CA GLY A 94 -11.75 19.35 4.43
C GLY A 94 -11.63 20.86 4.62
N ILE A 95 -12.59 21.61 4.07
CA ILE A 95 -12.68 23.10 3.92
C ILE A 95 -12.87 23.84 5.27
N GLY A 96 -12.05 23.55 6.27
CA GLY A 96 -12.25 24.07 7.63
C GLY A 96 -10.97 24.06 8.47
N LEU A 97 -9.96 24.82 8.06
CA LEU A 97 -8.71 25.07 8.79
C LEU A 97 -8.89 25.68 10.21
N TYR A 98 -10.12 25.88 10.70
CA TYR A 98 -10.39 26.51 11.99
C TYR A 98 -10.57 25.54 13.17
N ASN A 99 -10.57 24.21 12.96
CA ASN A 99 -10.70 23.24 14.07
C ASN A 99 -9.38 22.57 14.50
N GLN A 100 -8.25 22.92 13.87
CA GLN A 100 -6.97 22.24 14.12
C GLN A 100 -6.38 22.42 15.53
N ILE A 101 -6.93 23.32 16.35
CA ILE A 101 -6.45 23.56 17.72
C ILE A 101 -7.56 23.40 18.79
N VAL A 102 -8.84 23.37 18.42
CA VAL A 102 -9.96 23.31 19.39
C VAL A 102 -10.81 22.03 19.30
N GLY A 103 -10.66 21.20 18.26
CA GLY A 103 -11.37 19.91 18.14
C GLY A 103 -10.47 18.72 18.45
N GLY A 104 -10.30 18.36 19.72
CA GLY A 104 -9.50 17.20 20.11
C GLY A 104 -10.00 15.88 19.50
N GLY A 105 -9.33 15.33 18.49
CA GLY A 105 -9.48 13.93 18.09
C GLY A 105 -9.06 13.56 16.68
N THR A 106 -7.77 13.36 16.44
CA THR A 106 -7.28 12.70 15.22
C THR A 106 -7.80 11.28 15.01
N GLY A 107 -8.36 10.64 16.03
CA GLY A 107 -8.95 9.30 15.92
C GLY A 107 -10.43 9.25 15.53
N LEU A 108 -11.17 10.36 15.68
CA LEU A 108 -12.56 10.40 15.21
C LEU A 108 -12.60 10.30 13.68
N GLY A 109 -11.73 11.04 12.99
CA GLY A 109 -11.64 11.00 11.53
C GLY A 109 -11.16 9.67 10.96
N LEU A 110 -10.33 8.90 11.68
CA LEU A 110 -9.88 7.59 11.18
C LEU A 110 -10.98 6.52 11.27
N ALA A 111 -11.69 6.48 12.39
CA ALA A 111 -12.85 5.60 12.54
C ALA A 111 -13.98 5.98 11.56
N GLU A 112 -14.17 7.28 11.32
CA GLU A 112 -15.07 7.79 10.27
C GLU A 112 -14.65 7.30 8.88
N ASN A 113 -13.38 7.45 8.51
CA ASN A 113 -12.89 6.98 7.22
C ASN A 113 -13.14 5.48 6.98
N VAL A 114 -12.89 4.64 8.00
CA VAL A 114 -13.19 3.19 7.93
C VAL A 114 -14.70 2.95 7.75
N ARG A 115 -15.54 3.69 8.49
CA ARG A 115 -17.00 3.56 8.41
C ARG A 115 -17.55 3.96 7.04
N GLU A 116 -17.09 5.05 6.46
CA GLU A 116 -17.49 5.49 5.11
C GLU A 116 -17.10 4.47 4.04
N ALA A 117 -15.86 3.99 4.07
CA ALA A 117 -15.38 2.98 3.13
C ALA A 117 -16.13 1.66 3.27
N TYR A 118 -16.47 1.24 4.50
CA TYR A 118 -17.32 0.08 4.73
C TYR A 118 -18.75 0.29 4.19
N ALA A 119 -19.33 1.47 4.41
CA ALA A 119 -20.67 1.79 3.90
C ALA A 119 -20.74 1.73 2.37
N PHE A 120 -19.68 2.16 1.68
CA PHE A 120 -19.54 1.96 0.24
C PHE A 120 -19.58 0.47 -0.14
N ILE A 121 -18.78 -0.38 0.53
CA ILE A 121 -18.77 -1.82 0.27
C ILE A 121 -20.16 -2.43 0.54
N ALA A 122 -20.72 -2.23 1.71
CA ALA A 122 -22.00 -2.81 2.11
C ALA A 122 -23.19 -2.37 1.24
N SER A 123 -23.16 -1.13 0.74
CA SER A 123 -24.22 -0.62 -0.15
C SER A 123 -24.17 -1.25 -1.55
N ASN A 124 -22.97 -1.59 -2.01
CA ASN A 124 -22.74 -2.05 -3.38
C ASN A 124 -22.63 -3.57 -3.49
N TYR A 125 -22.07 -4.26 -2.49
CA TYR A 125 -21.82 -5.69 -2.52
C TYR A 125 -23.13 -6.48 -2.65
N ALA A 126 -23.16 -7.41 -3.61
CA ALA A 126 -24.34 -8.21 -3.92
C ALA A 126 -24.62 -9.24 -2.81
N GLU A 127 -25.90 -9.50 -2.55
CA GLU A 127 -26.27 -10.64 -1.71
C GLU A 127 -25.84 -11.95 -2.37
N HIS A 128 -25.40 -12.90 -1.56
CA HIS A 128 -24.90 -14.18 -2.04
C HIS A 128 -25.97 -14.91 -2.87
N ASP A 129 -25.60 -15.26 -4.10
CA ASP A 129 -26.36 -16.10 -5.01
C ASP A 129 -25.55 -17.38 -5.27
N ARG A 130 -26.19 -18.55 -5.24
CA ARG A 130 -25.51 -19.83 -5.50
C ARG A 130 -25.08 -19.99 -6.96
N LEU A 131 -25.68 -19.22 -7.87
CA LEU A 131 -25.44 -19.31 -9.31
C LEU A 131 -24.40 -18.31 -9.83
N VAL A 132 -24.05 -17.30 -9.02
CA VAL A 132 -23.13 -16.22 -9.42
C VAL A 132 -22.01 -16.12 -8.39
N PRO A 133 -20.74 -15.98 -8.81
CA PRO A 133 -19.65 -15.69 -7.88
C PRO A 133 -19.94 -14.44 -7.05
N ASN A 134 -19.44 -14.41 -5.82
CA ASN A 134 -19.49 -13.20 -5.01
C ASN A 134 -18.64 -12.09 -5.62
N ASP A 135 -18.98 -10.83 -5.32
CA ASP A 135 -18.16 -9.69 -5.71
C ASP A 135 -16.74 -9.77 -5.10
N SER A 136 -15.76 -9.25 -5.82
CA SER A 136 -14.38 -9.14 -5.34
C SER A 136 -14.17 -7.83 -4.61
N ILE A 137 -13.44 -7.86 -3.49
CA ILE A 137 -13.09 -6.67 -2.71
C ILE A 137 -11.58 -6.43 -2.78
N PHE A 138 -11.19 -5.22 -3.15
CA PHE A 138 -9.81 -4.76 -3.17
C PHE A 138 -9.66 -3.55 -2.26
N LEU A 139 -8.70 -3.60 -1.34
CA LEU A 139 -8.42 -2.51 -0.40
C LEU A 139 -7.00 -2.00 -0.64
N ILE A 140 -6.89 -0.74 -1.02
CA ILE A 140 -5.63 -0.11 -1.40
C ILE A 140 -5.39 1.09 -0.48
N GLY A 141 -4.17 1.30 -0.01
CA GLY A 141 -3.90 2.53 0.74
C GLY A 141 -2.44 2.86 1.01
N PHE A 142 -2.21 4.11 1.39
CA PHE A 142 -0.87 4.63 1.73
C PHE A 142 -0.85 5.24 3.13
N SER A 143 0.18 4.97 3.93
CA SER A 143 0.40 5.61 5.24
C SER A 143 -0.77 5.40 6.22
N ARG A 144 -1.51 6.46 6.59
CA ARG A 144 -2.76 6.37 7.35
C ARG A 144 -3.90 5.75 6.54
N GLY A 145 -3.94 5.97 5.24
CA GLY A 145 -4.87 5.27 4.36
C GLY A 145 -4.58 3.77 4.28
N ALA A 146 -3.31 3.36 4.36
CA ALA A 146 -2.94 1.95 4.49
C ALA A 146 -3.45 1.34 5.80
N TYR A 147 -3.37 2.08 6.90
CA TYR A 147 -4.00 1.69 8.16
C TYR A 147 -5.52 1.54 7.99
N THR A 148 -6.19 2.49 7.35
CA THR A 148 -7.64 2.43 7.09
C THR A 148 -7.99 1.17 6.28
N ALA A 149 -7.27 0.90 5.19
CA ALA A 149 -7.48 -0.28 4.35
C ALA A 149 -7.31 -1.59 5.13
N ARG A 150 -6.27 -1.69 5.97
CA ARG A 150 -6.03 -2.89 6.80
C ARG A 150 -7.07 -3.06 7.90
N THR A 151 -7.49 -1.96 8.52
CA THR A 151 -8.52 -1.96 9.58
C THR A 151 -9.88 -2.35 9.01
N LEU A 152 -10.23 -1.78 7.86
CA LEU A 152 -11.41 -2.16 7.09
C LEU A 152 -11.39 -3.64 6.72
N GLY A 153 -10.24 -4.15 6.28
CA GLY A 153 -10.05 -5.57 6.00
C GLY A 153 -10.31 -6.44 7.23
N GLY A 154 -9.72 -6.09 8.37
CA GLY A 154 -9.95 -6.79 9.64
C GLY A 154 -11.42 -6.75 10.10
N PHE A 155 -12.13 -5.63 9.85
CA PHE A 155 -13.56 -5.53 10.14
C PHE A 155 -14.40 -6.43 9.22
N ILE A 156 -14.12 -6.45 7.91
CA ILE A 156 -14.81 -7.34 6.96
C ILE A 156 -14.56 -8.82 7.28
N CYS A 157 -13.34 -9.20 7.65
CA CYS A 157 -13.04 -10.58 8.06
C CYS A 157 -13.85 -10.97 9.31
N ALA A 158 -13.91 -10.07 10.29
CA ALA A 158 -14.61 -10.32 11.55
C ALA A 158 -16.14 -10.32 11.41
N MET A 159 -16.72 -9.29 10.79
CA MET A 159 -18.17 -9.04 10.78
C MET A 159 -18.85 -9.39 9.44
N GLY A 160 -18.08 -9.68 8.39
CA GLY A 160 -18.59 -9.84 7.03
C GLY A 160 -19.04 -8.52 6.41
N VAL A 161 -19.91 -8.63 5.41
CA VAL A 161 -20.57 -7.50 4.77
C VAL A 161 -22.02 -7.45 5.24
N LEU A 162 -22.38 -6.37 5.93
CA LEU A 162 -23.75 -6.13 6.39
C LEU A 162 -24.68 -6.00 5.19
N LYS A 163 -25.85 -6.61 5.29
CA LYS A 163 -26.92 -6.44 4.33
C LYS A 163 -27.52 -5.04 4.45
N ARG A 164 -28.15 -4.56 3.38
CA ARG A 164 -28.69 -3.18 3.31
C ARG A 164 -29.63 -2.84 4.46
N HIS A 165 -30.50 -3.79 4.85
CA HIS A 165 -31.45 -3.58 5.96
C HIS A 165 -30.77 -3.53 7.34
N ALA A 166 -29.53 -4.02 7.47
CA ALA A 166 -28.76 -3.99 8.71
C ALA A 166 -27.92 -2.72 8.87
N MET A 167 -27.70 -1.96 7.79
CA MET A 167 -26.92 -0.71 7.83
C MET A 167 -27.42 0.36 8.81
N PRO A 168 -28.72 0.48 9.16
CA PRO A 168 -29.16 1.35 10.25
C PRO A 168 -28.49 1.05 11.61
N HIS A 169 -28.02 -0.18 11.82
CA HIS A 169 -27.33 -0.63 13.03
C HIS A 169 -25.80 -0.59 12.92
N PHE A 170 -25.27 -0.13 11.80
CA PHE A 170 -23.84 -0.23 11.50
C PHE A 170 -22.96 0.41 12.57
N TYR A 171 -23.34 1.59 13.08
CA TYR A 171 -22.56 2.27 14.11
C TYR A 171 -22.42 1.43 15.39
N GLU A 172 -23.53 0.83 15.86
CA GLU A 172 -23.54 -0.01 17.05
C GLU A 172 -22.67 -1.26 16.87
N ILE A 173 -22.79 -1.93 15.71
CA ILE A 173 -21.99 -3.12 15.37
C ILE A 173 -20.49 -2.76 15.26
N PHE A 174 -20.18 -1.62 14.66
CA PHE A 174 -18.80 -1.15 14.52
C PHE A 174 -18.17 -0.83 15.87
N GLU A 175 -18.89 -0.13 16.77
CA GLU A 175 -18.40 0.14 18.13
C GLU A 175 -18.19 -1.14 18.93
N ASP A 176 -19.11 -2.11 18.83
CA ASP A 176 -18.97 -3.42 19.49
C ASP A 176 -17.71 -4.16 19.03
N TRP A 177 -17.40 -4.18 17.74
CA TRP A 177 -16.16 -4.76 17.21
C TRP A 177 -14.90 -3.99 17.64
N ASN A 178 -14.95 -2.66 17.55
CA ASN A 178 -13.82 -1.78 17.85
C ASN A 178 -13.43 -1.84 19.33
N ARG A 179 -14.42 -2.03 20.20
CA ARG A 179 -14.27 -2.10 21.66
C ARG A 179 -14.22 -3.53 22.21
N ALA A 180 -14.31 -4.56 21.37
CA ALA A 180 -14.18 -5.95 21.79
C ALA A 180 -12.83 -6.16 22.50
N GLY A 181 -12.89 -6.70 23.72
CA GLY A 181 -11.77 -6.88 24.64
C GLY A 181 -11.54 -5.71 25.61
N ASP A 182 -12.33 -4.64 25.56
CA ASP A 182 -12.28 -3.56 26.55
C ASP A 182 -13.08 -3.95 27.81
N PRO A 183 -12.44 -4.10 28.98
CA PRO A 183 -13.12 -4.53 30.21
C PRO A 183 -14.15 -3.52 30.73
N HIS A 184 -14.11 -2.27 30.25
CA HIS A 184 -15.01 -1.20 30.64
C HIS A 184 -16.12 -0.93 29.62
N TYR A 185 -16.15 -1.67 28.52
CA TYR A 185 -17.18 -1.55 27.50
C TYR A 185 -18.23 -2.66 27.62
N GLU A 186 -19.48 -2.32 27.29
CA GLU A 186 -20.56 -3.29 27.15
C GLU A 186 -21.14 -3.24 25.75
N PRO A 187 -21.26 -4.38 25.05
CA PRO A 187 -21.86 -4.42 23.73
C PRO A 187 -23.28 -3.83 23.70
N ILE A 188 -23.54 -2.97 22.73
CA ILE A 188 -24.78 -2.17 22.67
C ILE A 188 -25.76 -2.65 21.62
N PHE A 189 -25.29 -3.25 20.52
CA PHE A 189 -26.15 -3.57 19.37
C PHE A 189 -27.30 -4.52 19.74
N PHE A 190 -27.00 -5.70 20.29
CA PHE A 190 -28.06 -6.67 20.61
C PHE A 190 -29.04 -6.13 21.67
N LYS A 191 -28.58 -5.31 22.61
CA LYS A 191 -29.44 -4.66 23.62
C LYS A 191 -30.42 -3.69 22.95
N SER A 192 -29.93 -2.91 22.00
CA SER A 192 -30.72 -1.98 21.19
C SER A 192 -31.71 -2.70 20.27
N TYR A 193 -31.23 -3.73 19.56
CA TYR A 193 -32.02 -4.51 18.60
C TYR A 193 -33.22 -5.21 19.24
N PHE A 194 -33.01 -6.00 20.30
CA PHE A 194 -34.10 -6.75 20.95
C PHE A 194 -35.05 -5.90 21.78
N ARG A 195 -34.68 -4.66 22.12
CA ARG A 195 -35.61 -3.69 22.71
C ARG A 195 -36.74 -3.33 21.73
N HIS A 196 -36.41 -3.27 20.43
CA HIS A 196 -37.32 -2.85 19.37
C HIS A 196 -37.93 -4.03 18.58
N HIS A 197 -37.33 -5.22 18.65
CA HIS A 197 -37.79 -6.45 17.96
C HIS A 197 -38.21 -7.53 18.97
N LYS A 198 -39.37 -7.35 19.60
CA LYS A 198 -39.89 -8.26 20.65
C LYS A 198 -40.43 -9.58 20.09
N ASP A 199 -40.70 -9.62 18.80
CA ASP A 199 -41.13 -10.79 18.03
C ASP A 199 -39.98 -11.78 17.76
N VAL A 200 -38.73 -11.32 17.88
CA VAL A 200 -37.53 -12.16 17.72
C VAL A 200 -37.05 -12.63 19.09
N LYS A 201 -36.81 -13.94 19.25
CA LYS A 201 -36.24 -14.50 20.48
C LYS A 201 -34.85 -13.88 20.74
N PRO A 202 -34.62 -13.23 21.90
CA PRO A 202 -33.34 -12.60 22.18
C PRO A 202 -32.19 -13.61 22.25
N ILE A 203 -31.07 -13.23 21.65
CA ILE A 203 -29.78 -13.91 21.75
C ILE A 203 -28.75 -12.90 22.29
N TRP A 204 -27.91 -13.32 23.23
CA TRP A 204 -26.99 -12.42 23.91
C TRP A 204 -25.56 -12.93 23.75
N PRO A 205 -24.60 -12.08 23.34
CA PRO A 205 -23.22 -12.49 23.28
C PRO A 205 -22.67 -12.58 24.72
N SER A 206 -21.61 -13.36 24.93
CA SER A 206 -21.01 -13.49 26.27
C SER A 206 -20.31 -12.19 26.69
N ASP A 207 -20.80 -11.55 27.74
CA ASP A 207 -20.17 -10.34 28.33
C ASP A 207 -18.75 -10.63 28.84
N GLU A 208 -18.49 -11.84 29.35
CA GLU A 208 -17.17 -12.26 29.81
C GLU A 208 -16.17 -12.32 28.65
N LEU A 209 -16.58 -12.91 27.51
CA LEU A 209 -15.74 -12.98 26.32
C LEU A 209 -15.58 -11.58 25.68
N ALA A 210 -16.65 -10.78 25.65
CA ALA A 210 -16.64 -9.42 25.12
C ALA A 210 -15.62 -8.52 25.83
N LYS A 211 -15.44 -8.72 27.13
CA LYS A 211 -14.54 -7.94 28.01
C LYS A 211 -13.12 -8.54 28.07
N SER A 212 -12.85 -9.65 27.37
CA SER A 212 -11.57 -10.36 27.41
C SER A 212 -10.76 -10.14 26.14
N LYS A 213 -9.62 -9.44 26.26
CA LYS A 213 -8.64 -9.30 25.15
C LYS A 213 -8.14 -10.66 24.64
N LYS A 214 -7.95 -11.63 25.55
CA LYS A 214 -7.44 -12.97 25.23
C LYS A 214 -8.42 -13.77 24.36
N TYR A 215 -9.72 -13.65 24.62
CA TYR A 215 -10.77 -14.40 23.92
C TYR A 215 -11.52 -13.56 22.88
N ARG A 216 -10.97 -12.40 22.50
CA ARG A 216 -11.60 -11.48 21.55
C ARG A 216 -11.94 -12.14 20.22
N ASP A 217 -11.03 -12.94 19.66
CA ASP A 217 -11.26 -13.58 18.36
C ASP A 217 -12.40 -14.62 18.45
N VAL A 218 -12.53 -15.33 19.57
CA VAL A 218 -13.65 -16.26 19.83
C VAL A 218 -14.96 -15.50 19.94
N TYR A 219 -14.97 -14.41 20.70
CA TYR A 219 -16.13 -13.52 20.84
C TYR A 219 -16.62 -12.99 19.49
N LEU A 220 -15.70 -12.52 18.63
CA LEU A 220 -16.07 -11.94 17.34
C LEU A 220 -16.66 -12.99 16.38
N GLU A 221 -16.18 -14.23 16.41
CA GLU A 221 -16.76 -15.32 15.61
C GLU A 221 -18.17 -15.69 16.11
N GLU A 222 -18.40 -15.75 17.42
CA GLU A 222 -19.75 -15.90 17.99
C GLU A 222 -20.67 -14.74 17.58
N TYR A 223 -20.17 -13.50 17.71
CA TYR A 223 -20.91 -12.29 17.32
C TYR A 223 -21.32 -12.34 15.84
N PHE A 224 -20.40 -12.74 14.96
CA PHE A 224 -20.67 -12.92 13.53
C PHE A 224 -21.77 -13.95 13.28
N GLN A 225 -21.72 -15.12 13.93
CA GLN A 225 -22.75 -16.15 13.80
C GLN A 225 -24.12 -15.65 14.25
N MET A 226 -24.18 -14.85 15.32
CA MET A 226 -25.41 -14.20 15.77
C MET A 226 -25.96 -13.23 14.72
N LEU A 227 -25.12 -12.38 14.11
CA LEU A 227 -25.53 -11.50 13.00
C LEU A 227 -26.04 -12.31 11.80
N GLN A 228 -25.41 -13.44 11.48
CA GLN A 228 -25.86 -14.33 10.41
C GLN A 228 -27.22 -14.96 10.71
N ASN A 229 -27.47 -15.39 11.94
CA ASN A 229 -28.76 -15.95 12.36
C ASN A 229 -29.89 -14.93 12.29
N LEU A 230 -29.58 -13.65 12.45
CA LEU A 230 -30.51 -12.53 12.21
C LEU A 230 -30.60 -12.13 10.73
N ASN A 231 -29.90 -12.83 9.83
CA ASN A 231 -29.80 -12.50 8.40
C ASN A 231 -29.26 -11.08 8.13
N MET A 232 -28.45 -10.53 9.03
CA MET A 232 -27.96 -9.15 8.94
C MET A 232 -26.62 -9.02 8.22
N THR A 233 -25.86 -10.10 8.11
CA THR A 233 -24.54 -10.11 7.48
C THR A 233 -24.36 -11.33 6.60
N GLN A 234 -23.36 -11.27 5.72
CA GLN A 234 -22.89 -12.40 4.93
C GLN A 234 -21.36 -12.44 4.93
N ARG A 235 -20.80 -13.66 4.90
CA ARG A 235 -19.35 -13.84 4.83
C ARG A 235 -18.84 -13.34 3.48
N ALA A 236 -17.76 -12.57 3.50
CA ALA A 236 -17.06 -12.10 2.31
C ALA A 236 -15.56 -12.36 2.48
N SER A 237 -14.89 -12.62 1.37
CA SER A 237 -13.42 -12.70 1.28
C SER A 237 -12.89 -11.46 0.58
N ILE A 238 -11.69 -11.03 0.96
CA ILE A 238 -11.00 -9.91 0.34
C ILE A 238 -10.03 -10.47 -0.69
N SER A 239 -10.20 -10.06 -1.95
CA SER A 239 -9.35 -10.53 -3.05
C SER A 239 -7.92 -10.01 -2.90
N CYS A 240 -7.75 -8.74 -2.51
CA CYS A 240 -6.44 -8.21 -2.21
C CYS A 240 -6.46 -7.02 -1.23
N ILE A 241 -5.45 -6.95 -0.35
CA ILE A 241 -5.07 -5.71 0.34
C ILE A 241 -3.68 -5.29 -0.14
N GLY A 242 -3.57 -4.16 -0.83
CA GLY A 242 -2.32 -3.61 -1.36
C GLY A 242 -1.96 -2.28 -0.70
N VAL A 243 -0.86 -2.20 0.03
CA VAL A 243 -0.52 -1.01 0.83
C VAL A 243 0.89 -0.49 0.62
N TRP A 244 1.05 0.82 0.69
CA TRP A 244 2.34 1.49 0.82
C TRP A 244 2.53 1.96 2.28
N ASP A 245 3.62 1.50 2.88
CA ASP A 245 4.19 2.00 4.13
C ASP A 245 3.22 2.25 5.28
N THR A 246 2.43 1.24 5.66
CA THR A 246 1.57 1.31 6.86
C THR A 246 2.38 1.73 8.08
N VAL A 247 1.97 2.81 8.75
CA VAL A 247 2.59 3.31 9.98
C VAL A 247 1.79 2.87 11.22
N GLY A 248 2.46 2.26 12.19
CA GLY A 248 1.80 1.63 13.36
C GLY A 248 1.50 2.58 14.53
N ALA A 249 2.10 3.77 14.57
CA ALA A 249 1.91 4.74 15.64
C ALA A 249 1.08 5.94 15.14
N LEU A 250 -0.18 6.05 15.55
CA LEU A 250 -0.99 7.23 15.31
C LEU A 250 -1.03 8.06 16.58
N GLY A 251 -0.35 9.20 16.60
CA GLY A 251 -0.47 10.17 17.69
C GLY A 251 -0.53 11.60 17.16
N ILE A 252 -1.20 12.49 17.90
CA ILE A 252 -1.06 13.95 17.69
C ILE A 252 0.25 14.36 18.36
N PRO A 253 1.31 14.73 17.61
CA PRO A 253 2.54 15.21 18.24
C PRO A 253 2.21 16.46 19.06
N VAL A 254 2.58 16.45 20.35
CA VAL A 254 2.48 17.65 21.19
C VAL A 254 3.51 18.64 20.69
N ASN A 255 3.11 19.90 20.54
CA ASN A 255 4.02 20.94 20.10
C ASN A 255 5.22 21.00 21.07
N PRO A 256 6.46 20.83 20.58
CA PRO A 256 7.67 20.78 21.39
C PRO A 256 7.92 22.03 22.25
N VAL A 257 7.49 23.21 21.78
CA VAL A 257 7.55 24.45 22.57
C VAL A 257 6.60 24.36 23.76
N PHE A 258 5.42 23.78 23.55
CA PHE A 258 4.43 23.51 24.58
C PHE A 258 4.90 22.41 25.55
N GLN A 259 5.64 21.40 25.07
CA GLN A 259 6.25 20.38 25.92
C GLN A 259 7.40 20.94 26.75
N CYS A 260 8.17 21.90 26.22
CA CYS A 260 9.20 22.60 26.99
C CYS A 260 8.58 23.47 28.11
N LEU A 261 7.42 24.07 27.84
CA LEU A 261 6.66 24.85 28.84
C LEU A 261 5.91 23.95 29.85
N PHE A 262 5.53 22.74 29.45
CA PHE A 262 4.79 21.77 30.25
C PHE A 262 5.40 20.36 30.10
N PRO A 263 6.53 20.07 30.79
CA PRO A 263 7.32 18.85 30.60
C PRO A 263 6.62 17.54 31.02
N PHE A 264 5.48 17.64 31.69
CA PHE A 264 4.62 16.50 32.04
C PHE A 264 3.68 16.09 30.90
N LEU A 265 3.59 16.86 29.80
CA LEU A 265 2.79 16.49 28.65
C LEU A 265 3.46 15.34 27.86
N PRO A 266 2.72 14.26 27.52
CA PRO A 266 3.25 13.18 26.71
C PRO A 266 3.62 13.70 25.32
N SER A 267 4.60 13.10 24.65
CA SER A 267 4.99 13.50 23.28
C SER A 267 3.85 13.35 22.26
N PHE A 268 2.79 12.59 22.61
CA PHE A 268 1.60 12.40 21.79
C PHE A 268 0.30 12.43 22.64
N VAL A 269 -0.72 13.18 22.20
CA VAL A 269 -1.97 13.39 22.98
C VAL A 269 -2.93 12.20 22.95
N ARG A 270 -2.90 11.38 21.90
CA ARG A 270 -3.73 10.17 21.74
C ARG A 270 -3.03 9.18 20.85
N THR A 271 -2.34 8.20 21.43
CA THR A 271 -1.74 7.09 20.69
C THR A 271 -2.83 6.08 20.33
N TYR A 272 -3.42 6.19 19.14
CA TYR A 272 -4.08 5.03 18.53
C TYR A 272 -2.96 4.13 18.07
N ARG A 273 -2.87 2.98 18.68
CA ARG A 273 -1.92 1.98 18.26
C ARG A 273 -2.73 0.79 17.79
N TRP A 274 -2.71 0.57 16.50
CA TRP A 274 -3.24 -0.65 15.91
C TRP A 274 -2.12 -1.66 15.98
N PHE A 275 -2.38 -2.67 16.79
CA PHE A 275 -1.38 -3.66 17.18
C PHE A 275 -1.66 -5.02 16.57
N ASP A 276 -2.69 -5.12 15.72
CA ASP A 276 -2.98 -6.39 15.08
C ASP A 276 -2.19 -6.54 13.79
N THR A 277 -0.93 -6.95 13.94
CA THR A 277 -0.06 -7.33 12.82
C THR A 277 -0.49 -8.64 12.15
N ARG A 278 -1.51 -9.33 12.65
CA ARG A 278 -1.90 -10.67 12.19
C ARG A 278 -2.71 -10.56 10.90
N LEU A 279 -2.37 -11.39 9.91
CA LEU A 279 -3.14 -11.54 8.69
C LEU A 279 -4.20 -12.64 8.83
N ASP A 280 -5.38 -12.43 8.24
CA ASP A 280 -6.51 -13.36 8.26
C ASP A 280 -6.63 -14.10 6.91
N SER A 281 -6.95 -15.41 6.94
CA SER A 281 -7.08 -16.24 5.73
C SER A 281 -8.19 -15.81 4.78
N LEU A 282 -9.15 -15.00 5.23
CA LEU A 282 -10.16 -14.38 4.35
C LEU A 282 -9.57 -13.30 3.44
N VAL A 283 -8.35 -12.83 3.71
CA VAL A 283 -7.56 -12.00 2.80
C VAL A 283 -6.76 -12.93 1.89
N LYS A 284 -7.16 -13.06 0.61
CA LYS A 284 -6.49 -13.97 -0.33
C LYS A 284 -5.06 -13.52 -0.64
N ASN A 285 -4.88 -12.22 -0.89
CA ASN A 285 -3.59 -11.61 -1.24
C ASN A 285 -3.33 -10.37 -0.37
N ALA A 286 -2.13 -10.25 0.18
CA ALA A 286 -1.70 -9.12 1.00
C ALA A 286 -0.31 -8.63 0.56
N PHE A 287 -0.23 -7.40 0.05
CA PHE A 287 0.99 -6.86 -0.54
C PHE A 287 1.36 -5.54 0.14
N HIS A 288 2.60 -5.42 0.60
CA HIS A 288 3.07 -4.24 1.33
C HIS A 288 4.41 -3.73 0.78
N ALA A 289 4.42 -2.54 0.18
CA ALA A 289 5.64 -1.81 -0.17
C ALA A 289 6.15 -1.01 1.03
N LEU A 290 7.41 -1.19 1.42
CA LEU A 290 8.01 -0.65 2.64
C LEU A 290 9.20 0.27 2.32
N ALA A 291 9.26 1.42 3.00
CA ALA A 291 10.35 2.39 2.85
C ALA A 291 11.55 1.95 3.71
N LEU A 292 12.69 1.70 3.09
CA LEU A 292 13.89 1.26 3.82
C LEU A 292 14.56 2.41 4.59
N ASP A 293 14.51 3.63 4.04
CA ASP A 293 15.28 4.77 4.53
C ASP A 293 14.48 5.77 5.37
N GLU A 294 13.23 5.43 5.70
CA GLU A 294 12.41 6.21 6.63
C GLU A 294 12.91 6.06 8.07
N ARG A 295 13.11 7.20 8.75
CA ARG A 295 13.79 7.26 10.05
C ARG A 295 12.97 7.91 11.15
N ARG A 296 11.88 8.61 10.82
CA ARG A 296 11.05 9.28 11.82
C ARG A 296 10.43 8.20 12.71
N PHE A 297 10.70 8.27 14.01
CA PHE A 297 10.17 7.29 14.97
C PHE A 297 8.64 7.09 14.87
N PRO A 298 7.81 8.15 14.64
CA PRO A 298 6.36 7.98 14.46
C PRO A 298 5.95 7.23 13.18
N TYR A 299 6.86 7.10 12.21
CA TYR A 299 6.66 6.38 10.96
C TYR A 299 7.24 4.97 11.04
N TYR A 300 7.28 4.38 12.24
CA TYR A 300 7.70 2.98 12.38
C TYR A 300 6.69 2.06 11.66
N PRO A 301 7.16 1.12 10.82
CA PRO A 301 6.28 0.36 9.95
C PRO A 301 5.53 -0.72 10.74
N ALA A 302 4.27 -0.95 10.37
CA ALA A 302 3.47 -2.06 10.87
C ALA A 302 3.62 -3.26 9.92
N ILE A 303 4.52 -4.19 10.24
CA ILE A 303 4.77 -5.41 9.45
C ILE A 303 3.66 -6.43 9.70
N TRP A 304 3.23 -7.16 8.67
CA TRP A 304 2.32 -8.30 8.80
C TRP A 304 3.04 -9.58 9.20
N GLU A 305 2.34 -10.45 9.91
CA GLU A 305 2.73 -11.81 10.24
C GLU A 305 1.55 -12.74 9.90
N ARG A 306 1.84 -13.85 9.19
CA ARG A 306 0.86 -14.92 8.99
C ARG A 306 0.71 -15.73 10.27
N ARG A 307 -0.53 -16.07 10.62
CA ARG A 307 -0.79 -17.05 11.68
C ARG A 307 -0.55 -18.47 11.17
N PRO A 308 -0.28 -19.44 12.06
CA PRO A 308 -0.30 -20.85 11.70
C PRO A 308 -1.59 -21.21 10.96
N GLY A 309 -1.47 -21.82 9.78
CA GLY A 309 -2.60 -22.19 8.93
C GLY A 309 -3.17 -21.06 8.06
N CYS A 310 -2.60 -19.85 8.09
CA CYS A 310 -2.97 -18.77 7.19
C CYS A 310 -2.53 -19.09 5.75
N THR A 311 -3.49 -19.14 4.83
CA THR A 311 -3.26 -19.48 3.42
C THR A 311 -3.07 -18.26 2.52
N SER A 312 -3.04 -17.06 3.09
CA SER A 312 -2.91 -15.82 2.36
C SER A 312 -1.57 -15.72 1.65
N ASN A 313 -1.61 -15.29 0.39
CA ASN A 313 -0.42 -14.88 -0.34
C ASN A 313 0.06 -13.52 0.19
N LEU A 314 0.96 -13.54 1.18
CA LEU A 314 1.57 -12.36 1.79
C LEU A 314 2.90 -12.05 1.09
N LYS A 315 3.13 -10.81 0.67
CA LYS A 315 4.42 -10.33 0.17
C LYS A 315 4.72 -8.95 0.73
N GLN A 316 5.82 -8.79 1.45
CA GLN A 316 6.25 -7.50 2.01
C GLN A 316 7.60 -7.12 1.43
N VAL A 317 7.68 -6.05 0.64
CA VAL A 317 8.86 -5.74 -0.15
C VAL A 317 9.47 -4.41 0.27
N TRP A 318 10.76 -4.43 0.59
CA TRP A 318 11.54 -3.26 0.97
C TRP A 318 12.09 -2.55 -0.26
N PHE A 319 11.75 -1.28 -0.41
CA PHE A 319 12.21 -0.38 -1.45
C PHE A 319 13.14 0.69 -0.85
N PRO A 320 14.13 1.19 -1.61
CA PRO A 320 14.96 2.28 -1.14
C PRO A 320 14.14 3.56 -1.00
N SER A 321 14.68 4.52 -0.28
CA SER A 321 14.15 5.84 0.00
C SER A 321 13.09 5.91 1.13
N ALA A 322 12.58 7.12 1.37
CA ALA A 322 11.74 7.46 2.51
C ALA A 322 10.23 7.25 2.24
N HIS A 323 9.40 7.45 3.26
CA HIS A 323 7.96 7.21 3.25
C HIS A 323 7.21 7.78 2.03
N SER A 324 7.40 9.06 1.72
CA SER A 324 6.75 9.74 0.58
C SER A 324 7.44 9.47 -0.76
N ASN A 325 8.65 8.89 -0.78
CA ASN A 325 9.25 8.44 -2.04
C ASN A 325 8.57 7.18 -2.54
N ILE A 326 8.20 6.26 -1.63
CA ILE A 326 7.53 5.02 -2.03
C ILE A 326 6.02 5.19 -2.18
N GLY A 327 5.41 6.12 -1.44
CA GLY A 327 3.97 6.41 -1.52
C GLY A 327 3.61 7.49 -2.52
N GLY A 328 4.58 8.19 -3.10
CA GLY A 328 4.38 9.39 -3.92
C GLY A 328 4.17 10.66 -3.08
N SER A 329 3.91 11.79 -3.75
CA SER A 329 3.85 13.19 -3.27
C SER A 329 5.14 14.04 -3.33
N TYR A 330 6.31 13.44 -3.52
CA TYR A 330 7.52 14.21 -3.81
C TYR A 330 7.64 14.52 -5.30
N GLU A 331 8.42 15.56 -5.60
CA GLU A 331 8.70 16.01 -6.98
C GLU A 331 9.51 14.97 -7.76
N ASP A 332 10.57 14.40 -7.15
CA ASP A 332 11.25 13.21 -7.71
C ASP A 332 10.37 11.97 -7.51
N ALA A 333 9.62 11.66 -8.57
CA ALA A 333 8.72 10.51 -8.63
C ALA A 333 9.42 9.20 -9.06
N GLY A 334 10.74 9.16 -9.24
CA GLY A 334 11.43 7.98 -9.77
C GLY A 334 11.19 6.70 -8.96
N ILE A 335 11.34 6.78 -7.63
CA ILE A 335 11.02 5.64 -6.73
C ILE A 335 9.51 5.37 -6.66
N ALA A 336 8.69 6.43 -6.69
CA ALA A 336 7.24 6.29 -6.66
C ALA A 336 6.72 5.54 -7.90
N ASN A 337 7.35 5.74 -9.07
CA ASN A 337 7.03 5.02 -10.30
C ASN A 337 7.33 3.52 -10.16
N ILE A 338 8.47 3.17 -9.56
CA ILE A 338 8.86 1.77 -9.32
C ILE A 338 7.87 1.09 -8.37
N THR A 339 7.57 1.72 -7.23
CA THR A 339 6.65 1.14 -6.24
C THR A 339 5.19 1.13 -6.71
N LEU A 340 4.81 2.03 -7.63
CA LEU A 340 3.52 1.98 -8.31
C LEU A 340 3.45 0.80 -9.27
N ALA A 341 4.45 0.64 -10.15
CA ALA A 341 4.51 -0.47 -11.09
C ALA A 341 4.51 -1.83 -10.36
N TRP A 342 5.28 -1.96 -9.27
CA TRP A 342 5.26 -3.14 -8.42
C TRP A 342 3.85 -3.45 -7.89
N MET A 343 3.15 -2.45 -7.34
CA MET A 343 1.81 -2.65 -6.80
C MET A 343 0.81 -3.00 -7.91
N MET A 344 0.91 -2.37 -9.08
CA MET A 344 0.10 -2.73 -10.25
C MET A 344 0.34 -4.19 -10.67
N ASP A 345 1.59 -4.67 -10.63
CA ASP A 345 1.91 -6.05 -10.94
C ASP A 345 1.28 -7.03 -9.94
N GLN A 346 1.31 -6.68 -8.65
CA GLN A 346 0.69 -7.50 -7.63
C GLN A 346 -0.85 -7.52 -7.76
N LEU A 347 -1.48 -6.36 -7.97
CA LEU A 347 -2.94 -6.22 -8.08
C LEU A 347 -3.51 -6.78 -9.39
N ALA A 348 -2.72 -6.83 -10.46
CA ALA A 348 -3.10 -7.42 -11.74
C ALA A 348 -2.82 -8.93 -11.84
N GLY A 349 -2.23 -9.54 -10.80
CA GLY A 349 -1.89 -10.96 -10.82
C GLY A 349 -0.68 -11.32 -11.71
N ASN A 350 0.14 -10.34 -12.10
CA ASN A 350 1.28 -10.56 -13.00
C ASN A 350 2.43 -11.35 -12.35
N THR A 351 2.40 -11.51 -11.03
CA THR A 351 3.39 -12.28 -10.27
C THR A 351 2.79 -13.52 -9.60
N MET A 352 1.68 -14.04 -10.12
CA MET A 352 1.12 -15.33 -9.67
C MET A 352 2.12 -16.47 -9.91
N GLU A 353 2.20 -17.39 -8.95
CA GLU A 353 3.02 -18.61 -9.10
C GLU A 353 2.41 -19.58 -10.12
N HIS A 354 1.07 -19.59 -10.21
CA HIS A 354 0.25 -20.47 -11.06
C HIS A 354 -0.62 -19.65 -12.03
N PRO A 355 -0.05 -19.13 -13.14
CA PRO A 355 -0.80 -18.34 -14.12
C PRO A 355 -1.99 -19.07 -14.76
N GLU A 356 -1.98 -20.40 -14.76
CA GLU A 356 -3.07 -21.26 -15.23
C GLU A 356 -4.38 -21.08 -14.44
N ASP A 357 -4.28 -20.66 -13.17
CA ASP A 357 -5.43 -20.42 -12.29
C ASP A 357 -5.97 -18.97 -12.41
N PHE A 358 -5.48 -18.20 -13.38
CA PHE A 358 -5.85 -16.81 -13.55
C PHE A 358 -7.34 -16.67 -13.88
N ARG A 359 -8.04 -15.82 -13.11
CA ARG A 359 -9.42 -15.42 -13.37
C ARG A 359 -9.51 -13.90 -13.33
N HIS A 360 -10.06 -13.30 -14.38
CA HIS A 360 -10.22 -11.84 -14.49
C HIS A 360 -10.91 -11.23 -13.26
N HIS A 361 -11.92 -11.92 -12.71
CA HIS A 361 -12.66 -11.47 -11.52
C HIS A 361 -11.81 -11.33 -10.24
N ASP A 362 -10.70 -12.05 -10.11
CA ASP A 362 -9.85 -12.05 -8.90
C ASP A 362 -8.77 -10.95 -8.91
N TRP A 363 -8.56 -10.24 -10.03
CA TRP A 363 -7.45 -9.30 -10.24
C TRP A 363 -7.93 -7.98 -10.84
N ILE A 364 -7.17 -6.88 -10.73
CA ILE A 364 -7.54 -5.59 -11.32
C ILE A 364 -7.02 -5.48 -12.75
N GLN A 365 -7.86 -4.98 -13.67
CA GLN A 365 -7.42 -4.53 -14.99
C GLN A 365 -7.07 -3.04 -14.93
N PHE A 366 -5.86 -2.70 -15.36
CA PHE A 366 -5.39 -1.33 -15.48
C PHE A 366 -5.44 -0.84 -16.94
N ASP A 367 -5.48 0.47 -17.10
CA ASP A 367 -5.11 1.19 -18.30
C ASP A 367 -3.59 1.42 -18.29
N ASP A 368 -2.88 0.70 -19.16
CA ASP A 368 -1.43 0.66 -19.20
C ASP A 368 -0.84 2.02 -19.68
N GLU A 369 -1.61 2.83 -20.42
CA GLU A 369 -1.13 4.10 -21.02
C GLU A 369 -0.81 5.17 -19.96
N LEU A 370 -1.48 5.10 -18.81
CA LEU A 370 -1.23 6.05 -17.72
C LEU A 370 0.13 5.84 -17.06
N LEU A 371 0.71 4.65 -17.14
CA LEU A 371 2.05 4.39 -16.63
C LEU A 371 3.11 5.18 -17.41
N ASP A 372 2.96 5.26 -18.73
CA ASP A 372 3.82 6.09 -19.59
C ASP A 372 3.67 7.57 -19.25
N THR A 373 2.43 8.03 -19.09
CA THR A 373 2.16 9.43 -18.71
C THR A 373 2.91 9.83 -17.43
N TRP A 374 2.91 8.99 -16.39
CA TRP A 374 3.65 9.31 -15.17
C TRP A 374 5.15 9.13 -15.28
N TYR A 375 5.62 8.25 -16.16
CA TYR A 375 7.04 8.12 -16.45
C TYR A 375 7.56 9.37 -17.16
N ASP A 376 6.84 9.86 -18.16
CA ASP A 376 7.19 11.04 -18.94
C ASP A 376 7.18 12.29 -18.05
N CYS A 377 6.13 12.51 -17.25
CA CYS A 377 6.10 13.62 -16.28
C CYS A 377 7.30 13.62 -15.31
N ALA A 378 7.74 12.44 -14.87
CA ALA A 378 8.91 12.34 -13.99
C ALA A 378 10.21 12.64 -14.74
N SER A 379 10.32 12.22 -16.00
CA SER A 379 11.46 12.46 -16.87
C SER A 379 11.57 13.95 -17.23
N ASP A 380 10.47 14.59 -17.60
CA ASP A 380 10.41 16.02 -17.89
C ASP A 380 10.85 16.86 -16.68
N TRP A 381 10.34 16.54 -15.49
CA TRP A 381 10.75 17.24 -14.27
C TRP A 381 12.26 17.14 -14.03
N VAL A 382 12.85 15.96 -14.26
CA VAL A 382 14.29 15.75 -14.14
C VAL A 382 15.06 16.61 -15.15
N GLU A 383 14.63 16.63 -16.42
CA GLU A 383 15.29 17.40 -17.48
C GLU A 383 15.25 18.90 -17.21
N GLU A 384 14.12 19.41 -16.72
CA GLU A 384 13.93 20.81 -16.35
C GLU A 384 14.82 21.22 -15.18
N HIS A 385 15.02 20.33 -14.20
CA HIS A 385 15.68 20.69 -12.95
C HIS A 385 17.20 20.53 -12.99
N LYS A 386 17.80 20.00 -14.08
CA LYS A 386 19.25 19.92 -14.43
C LYS A 386 20.27 19.64 -13.31
N ASP A 387 19.80 19.30 -12.12
CA ASP A 387 20.63 18.98 -10.98
C ASP A 387 21.04 17.52 -11.14
N PHE A 388 22.29 17.19 -10.82
CA PHE A 388 22.94 15.88 -11.04
C PHE A 388 22.32 14.71 -10.24
N SER A 389 21.08 14.90 -9.76
CA SER A 389 20.34 14.10 -8.80
C SER A 389 19.58 12.91 -9.42
N TYR A 390 19.34 12.92 -10.73
CA TYR A 390 18.72 11.78 -11.41
C TYR A 390 19.75 10.96 -12.19
N ARG A 391 19.84 9.67 -11.85
CA ARG A 391 20.74 8.72 -12.49
C ARG A 391 19.96 7.56 -13.11
N GLY A 392 18.70 7.74 -13.48
CA GLY A 392 17.85 6.66 -13.97
C GLY A 392 17.26 5.77 -12.87
N TRP A 393 16.72 4.62 -13.28
CA TRP A 393 15.90 3.73 -12.45
C TRP A 393 16.54 3.44 -11.08
N ALA A 394 15.76 3.68 -10.02
CA ALA A 394 16.13 3.52 -8.62
C ALA A 394 17.26 4.40 -8.07
N ARG A 395 18.01 5.18 -8.88
CA ARG A 395 19.23 5.88 -8.45
C ARG A 395 19.06 7.37 -8.11
N GLY A 396 17.82 7.84 -8.06
CA GLY A 396 17.43 9.22 -7.73
C GLY A 396 17.74 9.66 -6.30
N LYS A 397 17.22 10.83 -5.91
CA LYS A 397 17.48 11.48 -4.61
C LYS A 397 16.83 10.71 -3.46
N ILE A 398 17.53 10.58 -2.33
CA ILE A 398 16.92 10.16 -1.05
C ILE A 398 16.71 11.43 -0.21
N TYR A 399 15.46 11.69 0.16
CA TYR A 399 15.10 12.85 0.97
C TYR A 399 15.38 12.57 2.45
N ASP A 400 15.99 13.54 3.16
CA ASP A 400 16.04 13.48 4.63
C ASP A 400 14.65 13.78 5.19
N SER A 401 13.91 12.71 5.48
CA SER A 401 12.57 12.79 6.04
C SER A 401 12.56 13.29 7.50
N ASN A 402 13.69 13.25 8.20
CA ASN A 402 13.80 13.58 9.61
C ASN A 402 14.45 14.95 9.84
N THR A 403 13.90 15.96 9.18
CA THR A 403 14.24 17.37 9.42
C THR A 403 13.46 17.94 10.62
N PHE A 404 13.86 19.11 11.12
CA PHE A 404 13.11 19.82 12.16
C PHE A 404 11.77 20.34 11.59
N PRO A 405 10.64 20.26 12.32
CA PRO A 405 10.49 19.80 13.72
C PRO A 405 10.27 18.29 13.91
N GLN A 406 10.13 17.51 12.83
CA GLN A 406 9.86 16.07 12.89
C GLN A 406 10.92 15.30 13.68
N SER A 407 12.18 15.76 13.63
CA SER A 407 13.29 15.20 14.39
C SER A 407 13.11 15.18 15.91
N LEU A 408 12.21 16.01 16.45
CA LEU A 408 11.94 16.10 17.89
C LEU A 408 11.21 14.87 18.42
N ALA A 409 10.51 14.13 17.56
CA ALA A 409 9.86 12.88 17.92
C ALA A 409 10.83 11.69 18.03
N GLY A 410 12.11 11.88 17.72
CA GLY A 410 13.14 10.85 17.72
C GLY A 410 13.32 10.14 16.37
N GLN A 411 14.40 9.36 16.28
CA GLN A 411 14.77 8.59 15.09
C GLN A 411 14.88 7.10 15.43
N LYS A 412 14.47 6.23 14.50
CA LYS A 412 14.71 4.78 14.58
C LYS A 412 14.99 4.25 13.18
N THR A 413 16.15 3.61 13.00
CA THR A 413 16.51 2.95 11.74
C THR A 413 15.61 1.73 11.53
N ARG A 414 15.12 1.54 10.31
CA ARG A 414 14.36 0.35 9.93
C ARG A 414 15.31 -0.80 9.65
N LEU A 415 14.97 -1.96 10.21
CA LEU A 415 15.78 -3.16 10.14
C LEU A 415 14.86 -4.28 9.62
N PRO A 416 14.85 -4.55 8.29
CA PRO A 416 14.08 -5.64 7.70
C PRO A 416 14.25 -6.93 8.52
N GLY A 417 13.17 -7.70 8.72
CA GLY A 417 13.23 -8.94 9.49
C GLY A 417 13.56 -8.83 10.98
N ARG A 418 13.54 -7.63 11.59
CA ARG A 418 13.86 -7.44 13.03
C ARG A 418 12.73 -6.82 13.83
N TYR A 419 11.50 -6.98 13.33
CA TYR A 419 10.31 -6.48 13.98
C TYR A 419 9.80 -7.48 15.01
N HIS A 420 9.29 -6.96 16.11
CA HIS A 420 8.79 -7.76 17.21
C HIS A 420 7.27 -7.74 17.24
N GLY A 421 6.68 -8.83 17.70
CA GLY A 421 5.26 -8.90 17.99
C GLY A 421 4.89 -7.89 19.08
N THR A 422 3.61 -7.59 19.19
CA THR A 422 3.08 -6.74 20.27
C THR A 422 2.20 -7.57 21.19
N PHE A 423 2.35 -7.40 22.50
CA PHE A 423 1.43 -7.98 23.47
C PHE A 423 0.04 -7.44 23.22
N TYR A 424 -0.94 -8.33 23.03
CA TYR A 424 -2.31 -7.93 22.75
C TYR A 424 -2.94 -7.19 23.94
N GLU A 425 -2.51 -7.54 25.15
CA GLU A 425 -3.02 -7.00 26.42
C GLU A 425 -2.59 -5.55 26.65
N SER A 426 -1.32 -5.24 26.37
CA SER A 426 -0.72 -3.93 26.67
C SER A 426 -0.46 -3.07 25.43
N GLY A 427 -0.41 -3.67 24.25
CA GLY A 427 0.05 -3.02 23.03
C GLY A 427 1.55 -2.72 23.00
N ASN A 428 2.32 -3.18 23.98
CA ASN A 428 3.77 -2.95 23.93
C ASN A 428 4.43 -3.99 23.03
N GLU A 429 5.51 -3.60 22.34
CA GLU A 429 6.38 -4.55 21.65
C GLU A 429 6.86 -5.59 22.68
N ASP A 430 6.80 -6.85 22.30
CA ASP A 430 7.39 -7.97 23.03
C ASP A 430 8.85 -8.12 22.57
N PRO A 431 9.83 -7.61 23.35
CA PRO A 431 11.23 -7.63 22.94
C PRO A 431 11.83 -9.04 22.83
N HIS A 432 11.09 -10.07 23.24
CA HIS A 432 11.53 -11.46 23.20
C HIS A 432 10.88 -12.27 22.08
N ARG A 433 9.85 -11.72 21.41
CA ARG A 433 9.14 -12.38 20.31
C ARG A 433 9.34 -11.61 19.01
N LEU A 434 10.24 -12.09 18.17
CA LEU A 434 10.32 -11.64 16.78
C LEU A 434 9.04 -12.07 16.03
N LEU A 435 8.63 -11.25 15.06
CA LEU A 435 7.59 -11.66 14.11
C LEU A 435 8.11 -12.82 13.27
N GLU A 436 7.29 -13.85 13.17
CA GLU A 436 7.55 -15.03 12.36
C GLU A 436 6.74 -14.94 11.05
N ASP A 437 7.06 -15.80 10.08
CA ASP A 437 6.32 -15.94 8.80
C ASP A 437 5.84 -14.62 8.16
N THR A 438 6.75 -13.65 8.09
CA THR A 438 6.50 -12.29 7.57
C THR A 438 6.60 -12.19 6.05
N ASN A 439 7.18 -13.20 5.38
CA ASN A 439 7.41 -13.23 3.93
C ASN A 439 7.94 -11.91 3.33
N GLU A 440 9.04 -11.43 3.92
CA GLU A 440 9.71 -10.20 3.51
C GLU A 440 10.69 -10.46 2.34
N TYR A 441 10.84 -9.47 1.46
CA TYR A 441 11.76 -9.47 0.31
C TYR A 441 12.46 -8.11 0.20
N ILE A 442 13.65 -8.08 -0.40
CA ILE A 442 14.30 -6.84 -0.83
C ILE A 442 14.03 -6.63 -2.32
N HIS A 443 13.65 -5.42 -2.75
CA HIS A 443 13.47 -5.14 -4.17
C HIS A 443 14.82 -4.94 -4.89
N SER A 444 14.92 -5.35 -6.16
CA SER A 444 16.14 -5.21 -6.97
C SER A 444 16.59 -3.76 -7.17
N SER A 445 15.70 -2.78 -6.95
CA SER A 445 16.07 -1.36 -6.86
C SER A 445 17.08 -1.05 -5.75
N VAL A 446 17.09 -1.82 -4.65
CA VAL A 446 18.06 -1.63 -3.56
C VAL A 446 19.46 -2.03 -4.04
N ARG A 447 19.58 -3.21 -4.66
CA ARG A 447 20.81 -3.67 -5.31
C ARG A 447 21.28 -2.69 -6.38
N ALA A 448 20.36 -2.24 -7.24
CA ALA A 448 20.66 -1.28 -8.29
C ALA A 448 21.30 0.01 -7.76
N ARG A 449 20.88 0.48 -6.58
CA ARG A 449 21.49 1.65 -5.91
C ARG A 449 22.88 1.37 -5.36
N ILE A 450 23.08 0.21 -4.73
CA ILE A 450 24.35 -0.17 -4.09
C ILE A 450 25.44 -0.35 -5.16
N ASP A 451 25.14 -1.10 -6.21
CA ASP A 451 26.14 -1.56 -7.17
C ASP A 451 26.46 -0.45 -8.21
N MET A 452 25.43 0.28 -8.65
CA MET A 452 25.59 1.30 -9.70
C MET A 452 25.58 2.74 -9.19
N GLY A 453 25.57 2.92 -7.86
CA GLY A 453 25.81 4.19 -7.20
C GLY A 453 24.67 5.21 -7.25
N GLY A 454 23.68 5.00 -6.39
CA GLY A 454 22.64 5.98 -6.07
C GLY A 454 23.19 7.23 -5.38
N ASN A 455 22.46 8.34 -5.48
CA ASN A 455 22.81 9.58 -4.78
C ASN A 455 22.64 9.47 -3.26
N SER A 456 23.45 10.21 -2.50
CA SER A 456 23.34 10.27 -1.04
C SER A 456 22.03 10.93 -0.58
N VAL A 457 21.75 10.87 0.73
CA VAL A 457 20.73 11.72 1.35
C VAL A 457 21.06 13.16 1.05
N GLU A 458 20.04 13.97 0.76
CA GLU A 458 20.16 15.41 0.59
C GLU A 458 21.09 16.00 1.65
N ALA A 459 22.17 16.65 1.22
CA ALA A 459 22.96 17.49 2.11
C ALA A 459 22.01 18.61 2.55
N GLY A 460 21.48 18.48 3.77
CA GLY A 460 20.39 19.30 4.29
C GLY A 460 20.50 20.74 3.79
N SER A 461 19.49 21.18 3.04
CA SER A 461 19.48 22.45 2.33
C SER A 461 20.01 23.57 3.24
N LYS A 462 21.26 23.98 3.02
CA LYS A 462 21.78 25.26 3.48
C LYS A 462 21.11 26.33 2.62
N LYS A 463 19.80 26.57 2.80
CA LYS A 463 19.17 27.80 2.33
C LYS A 463 19.68 28.94 3.21
N VAL A 464 20.82 29.46 2.82
CA VAL A 464 21.37 30.72 3.34
C VAL A 464 20.42 31.82 2.89
N LEU A 465 19.70 32.44 3.83
CA LEU A 465 19.03 33.72 3.58
C LEU A 465 20.10 34.77 3.21
N PRO A 466 19.78 35.83 2.44
CA PRO A 466 20.74 36.85 1.99
C PRO A 466 21.56 37.50 3.13
N ASN A 467 21.14 37.32 4.38
CA ASN A 467 21.74 37.92 5.58
C ASN A 467 22.49 36.90 6.46
N GLY A 468 22.82 35.70 5.95
CA GLY A 468 23.79 34.79 6.60
C GLY A 468 23.32 34.05 7.87
N LEU A 469 22.08 34.20 8.32
CA LEU A 469 21.51 33.45 9.44
C LEU A 469 20.36 32.56 8.98
N GLY A 470 20.57 31.24 8.99
CA GLY A 470 19.50 30.26 8.79
C GLY A 470 18.68 30.09 10.07
N SER A 471 17.38 30.40 10.03
CA SER A 471 16.49 30.27 11.20
C SER A 471 16.36 28.82 11.72
N THR A 472 16.58 27.84 10.85
CA THR A 472 16.63 26.41 11.20
C THR A 472 17.89 26.05 11.99
N SER A 473 19.02 26.74 11.80
CA SER A 473 20.26 26.39 12.48
C SER A 473 20.25 26.84 13.95
N LEU A 474 19.68 28.01 14.25
CA LEU A 474 19.62 28.54 15.62
C LEU A 474 18.77 27.66 16.54
N LEU A 475 17.56 27.29 16.11
CA LEU A 475 16.67 26.42 16.88
C LEU A 475 17.24 24.99 17.03
N THR A 476 17.84 24.46 15.96
CA THR A 476 18.49 23.15 15.99
C THR A 476 19.73 23.16 16.90
N CYS A 477 20.56 24.20 16.85
CA CYS A 477 21.71 24.38 17.74
C CYS A 477 21.29 24.57 19.19
N LEU A 478 20.24 25.37 19.47
CA LEU A 478 19.71 25.56 20.81
C LEU A 478 19.22 24.23 21.38
N TRP A 479 18.52 23.43 20.57
CA TRP A 479 18.08 22.08 20.94
C TRP A 479 19.23 21.11 21.21
N HIS A 480 20.28 21.11 20.37
CA HIS A 480 21.48 20.31 20.60
C HIS A 480 22.14 20.67 21.93
N ARG A 481 22.20 21.96 22.25
CA ARG A 481 22.73 22.47 23.52
C ARG A 481 21.87 22.09 24.71
N LEU A 482 20.54 22.09 24.56
CA LEU A 482 19.58 21.81 25.63
C LEU A 482 19.40 20.32 25.91
N THR A 483 19.55 19.46 24.90
CA THR A 483 19.25 18.02 25.02
C THR A 483 20.47 17.10 24.96
N GLY A 484 21.64 17.61 24.59
CA GLY A 484 22.87 16.82 24.46
C GLY A 484 22.82 15.72 23.39
N ARG A 485 21.75 15.62 22.61
CA ARG A 485 21.57 14.61 21.56
C ARG A 485 22.27 15.06 20.28
N THR A 486 23.21 14.27 19.77
CA THR A 486 23.82 14.45 18.44
C THR A 486 22.87 13.92 17.35
N VAL A 487 22.74 14.62 16.21
CA VAL A 487 22.12 14.00 15.02
C VAL A 487 23.16 13.03 14.46
N SER A 488 22.87 11.73 14.52
CA SER A 488 23.62 10.74 13.74
C SER A 488 23.45 11.10 12.26
N THR A 489 24.56 11.42 11.58
CA THR A 489 24.59 11.57 10.12
C THR A 489 24.22 10.24 9.50
N TYR A 490 22.98 10.14 9.06
CA TYR A 490 22.52 9.00 8.30
C TYR A 490 23.29 8.90 7.00
N GLN A 491 23.81 7.72 6.71
CA GLN A 491 24.31 7.38 5.39
C GLN A 491 23.32 6.35 4.81
N PRO A 492 22.46 6.73 3.83
CA PRO A 492 21.59 5.76 3.15
C PRO A 492 22.45 4.73 2.37
N GLN A 493 21.86 3.83 1.60
CA GLN A 493 22.64 2.93 0.74
C GLN A 493 23.46 3.77 -0.27
N HIS A 494 24.72 4.01 0.05
CA HIS A 494 25.70 4.65 -0.82
C HIS A 494 26.27 3.63 -1.79
N ARG A 495 26.81 4.12 -2.91
CA ARG A 495 27.63 3.32 -3.81
C ARG A 495 28.64 2.50 -3.01
N LYS A 496 28.61 1.17 -3.15
CA LYS A 496 29.58 0.25 -2.52
C LYS A 496 29.54 0.21 -0.98
N GLN A 497 28.46 0.63 -0.33
CA GLN A 497 28.22 0.36 1.10
C GLN A 497 27.09 -0.67 1.27
N PRO A 498 27.28 -1.70 2.11
CA PRO A 498 26.26 -2.72 2.33
C PRO A 498 25.02 -2.10 2.98
N LEU A 499 23.86 -2.70 2.70
CA LEU A 499 22.66 -2.39 3.46
C LEU A 499 22.95 -2.63 4.96
N HIS A 500 22.57 -1.71 5.84
CA HIS A 500 22.99 -1.75 7.25
C HIS A 500 22.66 -3.10 7.91
N GLY A 501 23.70 -3.89 8.20
CA GLY A 501 23.60 -5.22 8.81
C GLY A 501 23.30 -6.37 7.84
N TRP A 502 23.27 -6.14 6.53
CA TRP A 502 22.96 -7.12 5.48
C TRP A 502 24.08 -7.20 4.43
N ARG A 503 24.50 -8.42 4.09
CA ARG A 503 25.39 -8.73 2.98
C ARG A 503 24.61 -9.32 1.80
N LEU A 504 24.96 -8.90 0.59
CA LEU A 504 24.44 -9.47 -0.65
C LEU A 504 25.16 -10.79 -0.96
N GLU A 505 24.41 -11.84 -1.26
CA GLU A 505 24.91 -13.13 -1.74
C GLU A 505 24.20 -13.49 -3.06
N ASP A 506 24.93 -13.44 -4.16
CA ASP A 506 24.44 -13.77 -5.50
C ASP A 506 25.43 -14.62 -6.31
N GLY A 507 26.51 -15.10 -5.68
CA GLY A 507 27.53 -15.95 -6.31
C GLY A 507 28.52 -15.20 -7.19
N HIS A 508 28.32 -13.89 -7.43
CA HIS A 508 29.24 -13.11 -8.23
C HIS A 508 30.55 -12.87 -7.46
N LYS A 509 31.71 -13.16 -8.07
CA LYS A 509 33.03 -13.04 -7.40
C LYS A 509 33.31 -11.64 -6.85
N SER A 510 32.77 -10.60 -7.48
CA SER A 510 32.90 -9.22 -6.98
C SER A 510 32.10 -8.94 -5.71
N HIS A 511 31.25 -9.87 -5.25
CA HIS A 511 30.50 -9.79 -4.01
C HIS A 511 31.05 -10.69 -2.90
N GLU A 512 32.11 -11.48 -3.17
CA GLU A 512 32.76 -12.36 -2.17
C GLU A 512 33.53 -11.57 -1.09
N GLU A 513 34.15 -10.45 -1.47
CA GLU A 513 34.85 -9.54 -0.55
C GLU A 513 34.35 -8.11 -0.74
N PRO A 514 34.26 -7.29 0.34
CA PRO A 514 33.94 -5.87 0.22
C PRO A 514 35.01 -5.17 -0.64
N ASN A 515 34.73 -4.97 -1.91
CA ASN A 515 35.65 -4.35 -2.85
C ASN A 515 34.98 -3.16 -3.56
N TRP A 516 35.83 -2.31 -4.13
CA TRP A 516 35.38 -1.09 -4.78
C TRP A 516 34.95 -1.33 -6.24
N ASP A 517 35.09 -2.51 -6.82
CA ASP A 517 34.81 -2.77 -8.25
C ASP A 517 33.80 -3.91 -8.41
N ILE A 518 32.54 -3.59 -8.08
CA ILE A 518 31.39 -4.47 -8.25
C ILE A 518 31.01 -4.54 -9.73
N ASP A 519 31.02 -5.74 -10.30
CA ASP A 519 30.54 -6.04 -11.65
C ASP A 519 29.21 -6.82 -11.55
N MET A 520 28.21 -6.38 -12.33
CA MET A 520 26.89 -7.03 -12.43
C MET A 520 26.67 -7.66 -13.81
N SER A 521 27.74 -7.85 -14.57
CA SER A 521 27.68 -8.51 -15.86
C SER A 521 27.27 -9.97 -15.67
N PRO A 522 26.57 -10.57 -16.65
CA PRO A 522 26.24 -11.99 -16.62
C PRO A 522 27.48 -12.88 -16.39
N ASP A 523 27.54 -13.58 -15.25
CA ASP A 523 28.56 -14.59 -14.94
C ASP A 523 27.88 -15.95 -14.66
N ALA A 524 28.52 -17.03 -15.10
CA ALA A 524 28.08 -18.40 -14.87
C ALA A 524 28.16 -18.82 -13.39
N SER A 525 28.85 -18.04 -12.54
CA SER A 525 28.91 -18.22 -11.09
C SER A 525 27.68 -17.68 -10.35
N ALA A 526 26.85 -16.85 -11.00
CA ALA A 526 25.76 -16.13 -10.35
C ALA A 526 24.55 -17.04 -10.04
N HIS A 527 24.09 -17.01 -8.80
CA HIS A 527 22.91 -17.73 -8.30
C HIS A 527 21.80 -16.76 -7.85
N GLU A 528 20.69 -17.30 -7.34
CA GLU A 528 19.57 -16.50 -6.85
C GLU A 528 20.03 -15.48 -5.79
N VAL A 529 19.65 -14.22 -5.99
CA VAL A 529 20.06 -13.09 -5.16
C VAL A 529 19.38 -13.19 -3.78
N THR A 530 20.20 -13.34 -2.75
CA THR A 530 19.76 -13.41 -1.35
C THR A 530 20.53 -12.40 -0.50
N TRP A 531 19.84 -11.79 0.45
CA TRP A 531 20.43 -10.91 1.45
C TRP A 531 20.61 -11.69 2.74
N VAL A 532 21.79 -11.65 3.35
CA VAL A 532 22.09 -12.33 4.61
C VAL A 532 22.36 -11.31 5.70
N PHE A 533 21.62 -11.39 6.80
CA PHE A 533 21.83 -10.53 7.96
C PHE A 533 23.06 -11.00 8.76
N GLU A 534 24.02 -10.11 9.00
CA GLU A 534 25.32 -10.41 9.63
C GLU A 534 25.50 -9.80 11.03
N GLY A 535 24.46 -9.19 11.61
CA GLY A 535 24.58 -8.33 12.80
C GLY A 535 25.33 -8.88 14.03
N ASP A 536 26.04 -7.98 14.69
CA ASP A 536 26.70 -7.90 16.01
C ASP A 536 26.91 -9.17 16.88
N GLY A 537 27.24 -10.32 16.29
CA GLY A 537 27.82 -11.48 16.97
C GLY A 537 26.93 -12.25 17.95
N LYS A 538 25.65 -11.86 18.15
CA LYS A 538 24.69 -12.49 19.07
C LYS A 538 23.46 -13.11 18.39
N VAL A 539 23.39 -13.14 17.07
CA VAL A 539 22.12 -13.41 16.32
C VAL A 539 22.26 -14.59 15.35
N THR A 540 21.20 -15.39 15.24
CA THR A 540 20.95 -16.35 14.16
C THR A 540 20.95 -15.67 12.78
N LYS A 541 21.67 -16.27 11.81
CA LYS A 541 21.66 -15.84 10.40
C LYS A 541 20.20 -15.81 9.89
N ARG A 542 19.78 -14.69 9.29
CA ARG A 542 18.48 -14.56 8.60
C ARG A 542 18.75 -14.24 7.14
N THR A 543 18.07 -14.93 6.23
CA THR A 543 18.13 -14.69 4.79
C THR A 543 16.86 -13.97 4.34
N MET A 544 16.98 -13.13 3.31
CA MET A 544 15.86 -12.48 2.67
C MET A 544 16.05 -12.52 1.14
N PRO A 545 15.12 -13.10 0.38
CA PRO A 545 15.24 -13.18 -1.08
C PRO A 545 15.01 -11.82 -1.75
N GLU A 546 15.55 -11.66 -2.96
CA GLU A 546 15.18 -10.55 -3.85
C GLU A 546 13.78 -10.77 -4.44
N ALA A 547 12.97 -9.71 -4.53
CA ALA A 547 11.66 -9.77 -5.16
C ALA A 547 11.79 -9.91 -6.69
N ARG A 548 11.05 -10.87 -7.28
CA ARG A 548 10.92 -11.00 -8.73
C ARG A 548 10.14 -9.83 -9.33
N LEU A 549 10.64 -9.31 -10.45
CA LEU A 549 10.03 -8.24 -11.23
C LEU A 549 8.81 -8.75 -12.01
N GLY A 550 7.72 -7.97 -11.97
CA GLY A 550 6.53 -8.20 -12.76
C GLY A 550 6.56 -7.58 -14.17
N LYS A 551 5.40 -7.50 -14.82
CA LYS A 551 5.23 -6.94 -16.17
C LYS A 551 5.50 -5.44 -16.19
N TYR A 552 4.83 -4.68 -15.32
CA TYR A 552 4.95 -3.22 -15.28
C TYR A 552 6.31 -2.76 -14.78
N GLU A 553 6.90 -3.48 -13.82
CA GLU A 553 8.24 -3.18 -13.33
C GLU A 553 9.30 -3.36 -14.42
N ARG A 554 9.26 -4.49 -15.16
CA ARG A 554 10.14 -4.71 -16.31
C ARG A 554 9.92 -3.66 -17.39
N TYR A 555 8.67 -3.30 -17.67
CA TYR A 555 8.36 -2.25 -18.64
C TYR A 555 9.08 -0.92 -18.32
N LEU A 556 9.01 -0.46 -17.07
CA LEU A 556 9.73 0.74 -16.65
C LEU A 556 11.25 0.57 -16.65
N LEU A 557 11.74 -0.61 -16.26
CA LEU A 557 13.17 -0.93 -16.25
C LEU A 557 13.77 -0.92 -17.66
N GLN A 558 13.06 -1.46 -18.65
CA GLN A 558 13.50 -1.56 -20.05
C GLN A 558 13.63 -0.21 -20.75
N LYS A 559 13.03 0.85 -20.20
CA LYS A 559 13.35 2.24 -20.62
C LYS A 559 14.81 2.63 -20.31
N TYR A 560 15.54 1.81 -19.55
CA TYR A 560 16.97 1.89 -19.25
C TYR A 560 17.69 0.61 -19.72
N GLN A 561 17.83 0.40 -21.04
CA GLN A 561 18.27 -0.89 -21.60
C GLN A 561 19.57 -1.45 -20.99
N GLU A 562 20.63 -0.63 -20.89
CA GLU A 562 21.92 -1.08 -20.31
C GLU A 562 21.82 -1.55 -18.85
N LEU A 563 20.82 -1.04 -18.13
CA LEU A 563 20.52 -1.39 -16.75
C LEU A 563 19.64 -2.63 -16.67
N ALA A 564 18.65 -2.71 -17.56
CA ALA A 564 17.73 -3.83 -17.66
C ALA A 564 18.48 -5.15 -17.87
N ASP A 565 19.43 -5.19 -18.80
CA ASP A 565 20.19 -6.39 -19.12
C ASP A 565 20.93 -6.98 -17.89
N LYS A 566 21.41 -6.11 -16.98
CA LYS A 566 22.13 -6.51 -15.76
C LYS A 566 21.19 -6.99 -14.65
N ILE A 567 20.07 -6.28 -14.46
CA ILE A 567 19.11 -6.59 -13.39
C ILE A 567 18.26 -7.81 -13.76
N GLU A 568 17.74 -7.88 -14.98
CA GLU A 568 16.87 -8.97 -15.42
C GLU A 568 17.63 -10.31 -15.44
N PHE A 569 18.91 -10.30 -15.84
CA PHE A 569 19.74 -11.52 -15.84
C PHE A 569 19.77 -12.21 -14.48
N THR A 570 19.96 -11.45 -13.40
CA THR A 570 20.07 -11.97 -12.03
C THR A 570 18.71 -12.19 -11.38
N ASN A 571 17.67 -11.44 -11.78
CA ASN A 571 16.32 -11.52 -11.22
C ASN A 571 15.46 -12.66 -11.83
N ALA A 572 15.82 -13.18 -13.01
CA ALA A 572 15.02 -14.16 -13.74
C ALA A 572 14.96 -15.58 -13.13
N GLY A 573 15.62 -15.83 -11.99
CA GLY A 573 15.46 -17.06 -11.20
C GLY A 573 15.55 -18.34 -12.05
N TRP A 574 16.64 -18.50 -12.82
CA TRP A 574 17.01 -19.67 -13.62
C TRP A 574 15.84 -20.60 -14.04
N LYS A 575 15.02 -20.15 -15.00
CA LYS A 575 14.28 -21.05 -15.90
C LYS A 575 14.79 -20.86 -17.32
N TRP A 576 15.80 -21.62 -17.71
CA TRP A 576 16.05 -21.88 -19.13
C TRP A 576 14.89 -22.74 -19.65
N THR A 577 14.01 -22.17 -20.45
CA THR A 577 13.64 -22.89 -21.67
C THR A 577 14.82 -22.69 -22.60
N MET A 578 15.47 -23.78 -23.00
CA MET A 578 16.38 -23.71 -24.15
C MET A 578 15.64 -22.93 -25.23
N LYS A 579 16.23 -21.82 -25.72
CA LYS A 579 15.89 -21.35 -27.06
C LYS A 579 15.93 -22.59 -27.92
N GLU A 580 14.80 -22.99 -28.51
CA GLU A 580 14.85 -23.89 -29.65
C GLU A 580 15.91 -23.30 -30.56
N GLU A 581 17.04 -24.01 -30.69
CA GLU A 581 18.09 -23.61 -31.60
C GLU A 581 17.38 -23.29 -32.91
N GLU A 582 17.50 -22.05 -33.37
CA GLU A 582 17.33 -21.75 -34.78
C GLU A 582 18.27 -22.71 -35.49
N ARG A 583 17.72 -23.86 -35.92
CA ARG A 583 18.43 -24.82 -36.74
C ARG A 583 19.00 -23.99 -37.87
N PRO A 584 20.34 -23.94 -38.04
CA PRO A 584 20.90 -23.18 -39.13
C PRO A 584 20.22 -23.69 -40.39
N GLN A 585 19.50 -22.81 -41.08
CA GLN A 585 18.98 -23.12 -42.40
C GLN A 585 20.17 -23.64 -43.18
N LYS A 586 20.18 -24.95 -43.44
CA LYS A 586 21.14 -25.57 -44.34
C LYS A 586 21.04 -24.76 -45.62
N ARG A 587 22.07 -23.96 -45.92
CA ARG A 587 22.27 -23.38 -47.25
C ARG A 587 22.25 -24.56 -48.22
N GLY A 588 21.09 -24.76 -48.83
CA GLY A 588 20.92 -25.72 -49.90
C GLY A 588 21.90 -25.32 -50.99
N ARG A 589 22.86 -26.20 -51.27
CA ARG A 589 23.63 -26.15 -52.50
C ARG A 589 22.62 -26.21 -53.64
N THR A 590 22.47 -25.11 -54.35
CA THR A 590 21.82 -25.08 -55.65
C THR A 590 22.63 -25.96 -56.59
N TRP A 591 22.03 -27.04 -57.09
CA TRP A 591 22.52 -27.76 -58.25
C TRP A 591 22.01 -27.03 -59.50
N PRO A 592 22.86 -26.73 -60.49
CA PRO A 592 22.42 -26.12 -61.73
C PRO A 592 21.77 -27.20 -62.60
N PHE A 593 20.46 -27.10 -62.83
CA PHE A 593 19.84 -27.78 -63.95
C PHE A 593 20.19 -27.00 -65.22
N ALA A 594 21.01 -27.63 -66.06
CA ALA A 594 21.18 -27.25 -67.45
C ALA A 594 19.95 -27.71 -68.25
N ASP A 595 19.50 -26.82 -69.14
CA ASP A 595 18.60 -27.12 -70.25
C ASP A 595 19.13 -28.26 -71.12
N ALA A 596 18.24 -29.15 -71.60
CA ALA A 596 18.03 -29.41 -73.03
C ALA A 596 17.16 -30.65 -73.30
N CYS A 597 16.10 -30.41 -74.09
CA CYS A 597 15.70 -31.17 -75.28
C CYS A 597 15.17 -32.63 -75.22
N ARG A 598 13.95 -32.74 -75.75
CA ARG A 598 13.47 -33.65 -76.83
C ARG A 598 12.95 -35.05 -76.48
N MET A 599 11.77 -35.28 -77.06
CA MET A 599 11.00 -36.50 -77.35
C MET A 599 10.17 -37.09 -76.22
#